data_AF-A0A2P5Z1I2-F1
#
_entry.id   AF-A0A2P5Z1I2-F1
#
_cell.length_a   1.000
_cell.length_b   1.000
_cell.length_c   1.000
_cell.angle_alpha   90.00
_cell.angle_beta   90.00
_cell.angle_gamma   90.00
#
_symmetry.space_group_name_H-M   'P 1'
#
loop_
_entity.id
_entity.type
_entity.pdbx_description
1 polymer ?
#
loop_
_entity_poly.entity_id
_entity_poly.type
_entity_poly.pdbx_seq_one_letter_code
_entity_poly.pdbx_strand_id
1 'polypeptide(L)'
;MVTQAVAQPPPAPPVQGAASGDTAATAPGLPIRSTAQLQAYLRAHAGQATPLDALTPGARERFLDGLVFGRNGLGGFDTQDLPQLTREQGRALLALFGAERYAESLPHWATQPRAHDPAAPIGDLERRYNIYNRNLDGLRRTGRDPWPAVRSALPEAFDPAALAQSDDTALDLLYRAVVATYALRPTPAGLDTQLQVLAQLRHRGQASAAQVDDAGNALLLAHRVDDARRLLADGGSADWPHWLRFEDRLGAATQGPTLWSLDADGRTLHRQRIDLGPTQLLVTAGCHFAADAARAIAADPELGPAFRRHALWLTLPPGSEDLEALRAWNQAQPQTPLHPLYDVEEWPLLPREWRMPTFFLVRDGKMVAQLHGWPADDAAQRRALKAMLQGAGLL
;
A
#
# COMPACT_ATOMS: atom_id res chain seq x y z
N MET A 1 -9.46 12.03 -3.13
CA MET A 1 -9.52 10.57 -3.19
C MET A 1 -8.40 10.07 -2.32
N VAL A 2 -8.68 9.19 -1.37
CA VAL A 2 -7.64 8.57 -0.54
C VAL A 2 -6.90 7.61 -1.45
N THR A 3 -5.74 8.01 -1.95
CA THR A 3 -4.77 7.06 -2.47
C THR A 3 -4.20 6.35 -1.25
N GLN A 4 -4.86 5.27 -0.83
CA GLN A 4 -4.20 4.30 0.02
C GLN A 4 -2.91 3.90 -0.69
N ALA A 5 -1.79 4.14 -0.02
CA ALA A 5 -0.58 3.42 -0.30
C ALA A 5 -0.85 1.97 0.10
N VAL A 6 -1.43 1.19 -0.83
CA VAL A 6 -1.00 -0.21 -0.94
C VAL A 6 0.51 -0.09 -0.98
N ALA A 7 1.19 -0.69 0.01
CA ALA A 7 2.63 -0.66 0.16
C ALA A 7 3.27 -0.59 -1.23
N GLN A 8 3.84 0.56 -1.59
CA GLN A 8 4.64 0.60 -2.80
C GLN A 8 5.66 -0.51 -2.60
N PRO A 9 5.77 -1.49 -3.53
CA PRO A 9 6.88 -2.41 -3.45
C PRO A 9 8.15 -1.54 -3.36
N PRO A 10 9.10 -1.90 -2.49
CA PRO A 10 10.28 -1.08 -2.24
C PRO A 10 10.89 -0.64 -3.58
N PRO A 11 11.27 0.65 -3.72
CA PRO A 11 11.85 1.13 -4.97
C PRO A 11 13.02 0.23 -5.36
N ALA A 12 13.00 -0.25 -6.60
CA ALA A 12 14.06 -1.08 -7.13
C ALA A 12 15.42 -0.38 -6.90
N PRO A 13 16.43 -1.07 -6.35
CA PRO A 13 17.78 -0.50 -6.29
C PRO A 13 18.25 -0.16 -7.71
N PRO A 14 19.06 0.90 -7.89
CA PRO A 14 19.50 1.32 -9.21
C PRO A 14 20.27 0.18 -9.90
N VAL A 15 19.73 -0.32 -11.01
CA VAL A 15 20.44 -1.21 -11.92
C VAL A 15 21.55 -0.38 -12.57
N GLN A 16 22.79 -0.55 -12.09
CA GLN A 16 23.96 0.08 -12.67
C GLN A 16 24.22 -0.52 -14.06
N GLY A 17 24.16 0.32 -15.08
CA GLY A 17 24.42 -0.06 -16.46
C GLY A 17 25.91 -0.22 -16.75
N ALA A 18 26.28 -1.35 -17.35
CA ALA A 18 27.51 -1.48 -18.11
C ALA A 18 27.19 -1.21 -19.59
N ALA A 19 27.94 -0.29 -20.20
CA ALA A 19 27.83 0.08 -21.60
C ALA A 19 28.63 -0.87 -22.52
N SER A 20 27.94 -1.31 -23.58
CA SER A 20 28.38 -1.52 -24.97
C SER A 20 29.64 -2.33 -25.30
N GLY A 21 29.43 -3.46 -25.99
CA GLY A 21 30.37 -4.13 -26.89
C GLY A 21 29.61 -5.04 -27.85
N ASP A 22 29.76 -4.79 -29.15
CA ASP A 22 28.95 -5.35 -30.24
C ASP A 22 29.48 -6.72 -30.74
N THR A 23 28.61 -7.43 -31.46
CA THR A 23 28.80 -8.67 -32.26
C THR A 23 29.00 -10.04 -31.58
N ALA A 24 27.90 -10.80 -31.44
CA ALA A 24 27.77 -12.20 -31.89
C ALA A 24 26.32 -12.71 -31.73
N ALA A 25 25.82 -13.41 -32.74
CA ALA A 25 24.44 -13.86 -32.90
C ALA A 25 23.93 -14.74 -31.74
N THR A 26 23.05 -14.17 -30.90
CA THR A 26 22.29 -14.87 -29.85
C THR A 26 20.99 -14.07 -29.61
N ALA A 27 19.86 -14.74 -29.36
CA ALA A 27 18.47 -14.23 -29.37
C ALA A 27 18.28 -12.72 -29.02
N PRO A 28 17.56 -11.91 -29.82
CA PRO A 28 17.48 -10.49 -29.56
C PRO A 28 16.58 -10.17 -28.36
N GLY A 29 17.07 -9.33 -27.45
CA GLY A 29 16.19 -8.43 -26.70
C GLY A 29 15.78 -8.79 -25.27
N LEU A 30 16.44 -9.77 -24.62
CA LEU A 30 16.34 -9.93 -23.16
C LEU A 30 17.48 -9.19 -22.43
N PRO A 31 17.23 -8.61 -21.25
CA PRO A 31 15.91 -8.46 -20.63
C PRO A 31 15.02 -7.46 -21.39
N ILE A 32 13.71 -7.67 -21.35
CA ILE A 32 12.70 -6.76 -21.91
C ILE A 32 12.68 -5.48 -21.07
N ARG A 33 13.11 -4.35 -21.66
CA ARG A 33 13.25 -3.05 -20.99
C ARG A 33 12.24 -2.00 -21.43
N SER A 34 11.37 -2.32 -22.38
CA SER A 34 10.37 -1.38 -22.89
C SER A 34 9.13 -2.08 -23.45
N THR A 35 8.03 -1.34 -23.56
CA THR A 35 6.80 -1.79 -24.21
C THR A 35 7.05 -2.24 -25.66
N ALA A 36 7.91 -1.54 -26.41
CA ALA A 36 8.22 -1.92 -27.79
C ALA A 36 8.94 -3.28 -27.86
N GLN A 37 9.87 -3.54 -26.95
CA GLN A 37 10.55 -4.84 -26.84
C GLN A 37 9.59 -5.95 -26.39
N LEU A 38 8.68 -5.66 -25.46
CA LEU A 38 7.63 -6.60 -25.07
C LEU A 38 6.75 -6.99 -26.27
N GLN A 39 6.28 -6.01 -27.04
CA GLN A 39 5.46 -6.26 -28.24
C GLN A 39 6.25 -6.99 -29.35
N ALA A 40 7.56 -6.78 -29.45
CA ALA A 40 8.42 -7.56 -30.34
C ALA A 40 8.57 -9.01 -29.85
N TYR A 41 8.78 -9.20 -28.54
CA TYR A 41 8.88 -10.53 -27.92
C TYR A 41 7.60 -11.34 -28.10
N LEU A 42 6.43 -10.76 -27.79
CA LEU A 42 5.13 -11.42 -27.93
C LEU A 42 4.84 -11.84 -29.38
N ARG A 43 5.19 -11.00 -30.36
CA ARG A 43 5.03 -11.35 -31.79
C ARG A 43 6.00 -12.45 -32.23
N ALA A 44 7.25 -12.38 -31.78
CA ALA A 44 8.28 -13.36 -32.15
C ALA A 44 7.99 -14.77 -31.59
N HIS A 45 7.29 -14.85 -30.46
CA HIS A 45 6.95 -16.11 -29.78
C HIS A 45 5.46 -16.46 -29.90
N ALA A 46 4.74 -15.86 -30.85
CA ALA A 46 3.33 -16.16 -31.07
C ALA A 46 3.14 -17.65 -31.39
N GLY A 47 2.31 -18.34 -30.61
CA GLY A 47 2.06 -19.78 -30.74
C GLY A 47 3.16 -20.69 -30.16
N GLN A 48 4.18 -20.13 -29.52
CA GLN A 48 5.20 -20.88 -28.79
C GLN A 48 4.95 -20.80 -27.29
N ALA A 49 5.34 -21.84 -26.55
CA ALA A 49 5.31 -21.82 -25.10
C ALA A 49 6.39 -20.86 -24.56
N THR A 50 6.00 -19.96 -23.68
CA THR A 50 6.84 -18.96 -23.02
C THR A 50 6.64 -19.01 -21.51
N PRO A 51 7.54 -18.42 -20.70
CA PRO A 51 7.32 -18.29 -19.26
C PRO A 51 6.03 -17.53 -18.89
N LEU A 52 5.47 -16.70 -19.79
CA LEU A 52 4.20 -16.02 -19.57
C LEU A 52 3.00 -16.98 -19.55
N ASP A 53 3.12 -18.16 -20.17
CA ASP A 53 2.08 -19.19 -20.25
C ASP A 53 1.96 -20.01 -18.96
N ALA A 54 2.77 -19.69 -17.94
CA ALA A 54 2.57 -20.21 -16.60
C ALA A 54 1.42 -19.49 -15.86
N LEU A 55 1.03 -18.29 -16.30
CA LEU A 55 -0.14 -17.56 -15.81
C LEU A 55 -1.39 -17.96 -16.58
N THR A 56 -2.53 -18.03 -15.89
CA THR A 56 -3.82 -18.16 -16.58
C THR A 56 -4.03 -17.00 -17.58
N PRO A 57 -4.82 -17.20 -18.65
CA PRO A 57 -4.99 -16.18 -19.69
C PRO A 57 -5.35 -14.78 -19.19
N GLY A 58 -6.27 -14.67 -18.21
CA GLY A 58 -6.64 -13.37 -17.65
C GLY A 58 -5.61 -12.79 -16.69
N ALA A 59 -4.91 -13.63 -15.91
CA ALA A 59 -3.78 -13.21 -15.09
C ALA A 59 -2.60 -12.73 -15.92
N ARG A 60 -2.31 -13.39 -17.05
CA ARG A 60 -1.30 -12.96 -18.02
C ARG A 60 -1.64 -11.57 -18.57
N GLU A 61 -2.90 -11.33 -18.93
CA GLU A 61 -3.35 -10.00 -19.38
C GLU A 61 -3.13 -8.94 -18.30
N ARG A 62 -3.56 -9.18 -17.05
CA ARG A 62 -3.37 -8.23 -15.94
C ARG A 62 -1.90 -7.97 -15.64
N PHE A 63 -1.08 -9.02 -15.59
CA PHE A 63 0.35 -8.88 -15.34
C PHE A 63 1.01 -7.99 -16.40
N LEU A 64 0.72 -8.22 -17.68
CA LEU A 64 1.25 -7.43 -18.80
C LEU A 64 0.75 -5.98 -18.77
N ASP A 65 -0.53 -5.76 -18.47
CA ASP A 65 -1.13 -4.43 -18.33
C ASP A 65 -0.54 -3.64 -17.15
N GLY A 66 -0.11 -4.35 -16.09
CA GLY A 66 0.51 -3.80 -14.89
C GLY A 66 1.99 -3.46 -15.02
N LEU A 67 2.65 -3.80 -16.14
CA LEU A 67 4.07 -3.52 -16.34
C LEU A 67 4.31 -2.01 -16.49
N VAL A 68 5.19 -1.47 -15.66
CA VAL A 68 5.65 -0.08 -15.72
C VAL A 68 7.11 -0.05 -16.17
N PHE A 69 7.39 0.52 -17.34
CA PHE A 69 8.75 0.70 -17.84
C PHE A 69 9.24 2.13 -17.58
N GLY A 70 10.42 2.25 -16.98
CA GLY A 70 11.15 3.50 -16.78
C GLY A 70 12.38 3.62 -17.66
N ARG A 71 13.22 4.63 -17.41
CA ARG A 71 14.46 4.87 -18.18
C ARG A 71 15.48 3.72 -18.09
N ASN A 72 15.40 2.92 -17.02
CA ASN A 72 16.35 1.85 -16.72
C ASN A 72 15.77 0.43 -16.94
N GLY A 73 14.61 0.31 -17.61
CA GLY A 73 13.91 -0.97 -17.79
C GLY A 73 12.66 -1.08 -16.92
N LEU A 74 12.36 -2.27 -16.40
CA LEU A 74 11.18 -2.49 -15.57
C LEU A 74 11.29 -1.67 -14.27
N GLY A 75 10.34 -0.75 -14.07
CA GLY A 75 10.23 0.10 -12.89
C GLY A 75 9.19 -0.39 -11.87
N GLY A 76 8.28 -1.27 -12.27
CA GLY A 76 7.27 -1.86 -11.39
C GLY A 76 6.34 -2.82 -12.13
N PHE A 77 5.67 -3.68 -11.37
CA PHE A 77 4.68 -4.64 -11.86
C PHE A 77 3.76 -5.06 -10.71
N ASP A 78 2.58 -5.60 -11.05
CA ASP A 78 1.65 -6.15 -10.07
C ASP A 78 2.04 -7.59 -9.70
N THR A 79 2.08 -7.88 -8.40
CA THR A 79 2.44 -9.19 -7.86
C THR A 79 1.22 -10.06 -7.52
N GLN A 80 -0.01 -9.53 -7.57
CA GLN A 80 -1.22 -10.21 -7.10
C GLN A 80 -1.48 -11.56 -7.76
N ASP A 81 -1.05 -11.72 -9.02
CA ASP A 81 -1.24 -12.96 -9.77
C ASP A 81 -0.06 -13.92 -9.67
N LEU A 82 1.08 -13.51 -9.10
CA LEU A 82 2.28 -14.37 -8.99
C LEU A 82 2.13 -15.58 -8.05
N PRO A 83 1.33 -15.54 -6.96
CA PRO A 83 1.10 -16.72 -6.10
C PRO A 83 0.55 -17.95 -6.81
N GLN A 84 -0.01 -17.82 -8.04
CA GLN A 84 -0.43 -18.98 -8.83
C GLN A 84 0.75 -19.79 -9.42
N LEU A 85 1.95 -19.20 -9.41
CA LEU A 85 3.16 -19.77 -9.98
C LEU A 85 3.94 -20.53 -8.91
N THR A 86 4.64 -21.57 -9.32
CA THR A 86 5.78 -22.09 -8.53
C THR A 86 6.91 -21.07 -8.53
N ARG A 87 7.83 -21.17 -7.55
CA ARG A 87 8.98 -20.27 -7.46
C ARG A 87 9.83 -20.30 -8.73
N GLU A 88 10.03 -21.47 -9.31
CA GLU A 88 10.79 -21.66 -10.55
C GLU A 88 10.10 -20.98 -11.73
N GLN A 89 8.78 -21.12 -11.86
CA GLN A 89 7.98 -20.43 -12.89
C GLN A 89 8.03 -18.92 -12.71
N GLY A 90 7.86 -18.42 -11.48
CA GLY A 90 7.98 -17.01 -11.15
C GLY A 90 9.35 -16.45 -11.50
N ARG A 91 10.43 -17.16 -11.15
CA ARG A 91 11.80 -16.78 -11.53
C ARG A 91 11.99 -16.72 -13.04
N ALA A 92 11.50 -17.72 -13.78
CA ALA A 92 11.59 -17.76 -15.25
C ALA A 92 10.82 -16.61 -15.91
N LEU A 93 9.62 -16.30 -15.40
CA LEU A 93 8.80 -15.18 -15.87
C LEU A 93 9.49 -13.83 -15.59
N LEU A 94 10.00 -13.62 -14.37
CA LEU A 94 10.67 -12.37 -13.99
C LEU A 94 12.03 -12.20 -14.68
N ALA A 95 12.72 -13.28 -15.02
CA ALA A 95 13.96 -13.25 -15.79
C ALA A 95 13.77 -12.63 -17.19
N LEU A 96 12.57 -12.73 -17.79
CA LEU A 96 12.26 -12.04 -19.04
C LEU A 96 12.48 -10.53 -18.94
N PHE A 97 12.35 -9.96 -17.75
CA PHE A 97 12.47 -8.52 -17.50
C PHE A 97 13.73 -8.15 -16.69
N GLY A 98 14.61 -9.11 -16.40
CA GLY A 98 15.79 -8.90 -15.55
C GLY A 98 15.45 -8.66 -14.08
N ALA A 99 14.31 -9.19 -13.62
CA ALA A 99 13.79 -9.02 -12.28
C ALA A 99 13.79 -10.33 -11.47
N GLU A 100 14.54 -11.34 -11.89
CA GLU A 100 14.54 -12.68 -11.28
C GLU A 100 14.88 -12.69 -9.79
N ARG A 101 15.64 -11.71 -9.31
CA ARG A 101 15.99 -11.57 -7.88
C ARG A 101 14.77 -11.26 -7.00
N TYR A 102 13.71 -10.67 -7.56
CA TYR A 102 12.45 -10.45 -6.84
C TYR A 102 11.79 -11.78 -6.46
N ALA A 103 12.06 -12.86 -7.19
CA ALA A 103 11.49 -14.16 -6.87
C ALA A 103 11.87 -14.65 -5.45
N GLU A 104 13.03 -14.21 -4.95
CA GLU A 104 13.54 -14.57 -3.63
C GLU A 104 12.87 -13.80 -2.48
N SER A 105 12.36 -12.59 -2.75
CA SER A 105 11.73 -11.73 -1.73
C SER A 105 10.21 -11.87 -1.68
N LEU A 106 9.59 -12.39 -2.74
CA LEU A 106 8.14 -12.53 -2.77
C LEU A 106 7.70 -13.75 -1.94
N PRO A 107 6.74 -13.56 -1.02
CA PRO A 107 6.18 -14.66 -0.25
C PRO A 107 5.15 -15.45 -1.08
N HIS A 108 4.80 -16.65 -0.60
CA HIS A 108 3.62 -17.43 -1.06
C HIS A 108 3.59 -17.93 -2.52
N TRP A 109 4.68 -18.55 -2.98
CA TRP A 109 4.64 -19.33 -4.23
C TRP A 109 3.76 -20.58 -4.10
N ALA A 110 3.11 -20.99 -5.20
CA ALA A 110 2.46 -22.28 -5.29
C ALA A 110 3.47 -23.42 -5.09
N THR A 111 3.06 -24.47 -4.40
CA THR A 111 3.90 -25.66 -4.20
C THR A 111 3.95 -26.56 -5.43
N GLN A 112 2.96 -26.45 -6.31
CA GLN A 112 2.86 -27.23 -7.54
C GLN A 112 2.37 -26.37 -8.70
N PRO A 113 2.79 -26.67 -9.94
CA PRO A 113 2.28 -25.99 -11.13
C PRO A 113 0.77 -26.17 -11.26
N ARG A 114 0.05 -25.06 -11.49
CA ARG A 114 -1.39 -25.12 -11.76
C ARG A 114 -1.63 -25.60 -13.19
N ALA A 115 -2.33 -26.71 -13.34
CA ALA A 115 -2.79 -27.17 -14.63
C ALA A 115 -3.83 -26.20 -15.20
N HIS A 116 -3.55 -25.66 -16.38
CA HIS A 116 -4.49 -24.85 -17.15
C HIS A 116 -4.10 -24.91 -18.62
N ASP A 117 -5.03 -24.55 -19.51
CA ASP A 117 -4.75 -24.36 -20.93
C ASP A 117 -4.38 -22.89 -21.18
N PRO A 118 -3.13 -22.57 -21.56
CA PRO A 118 -2.71 -21.19 -21.85
C PRO A 118 -3.44 -20.55 -23.04
N ALA A 119 -4.08 -21.36 -23.88
CA ALA A 119 -4.88 -20.94 -25.01
C ALA A 119 -6.39 -20.85 -24.70
N ALA A 120 -6.82 -21.20 -23.48
CA ALA A 120 -8.21 -21.08 -23.09
C ALA A 120 -8.70 -19.62 -23.20
N PRO A 121 -9.97 -19.40 -23.59
CA PRO A 121 -10.54 -18.07 -23.55
C PRO A 121 -10.64 -17.59 -22.09
N ILE A 122 -10.40 -16.29 -21.87
CA ILE A 122 -10.64 -15.64 -20.58
C ILE A 122 -12.15 -15.78 -20.25
N GLY A 123 -12.51 -16.07 -19.00
CA GLY A 123 -13.91 -16.11 -18.58
C GLY A 123 -14.59 -14.73 -18.62
N ASP A 124 -15.92 -14.68 -18.69
CA ASP A 124 -16.67 -13.40 -18.73
C ASP A 124 -16.44 -12.54 -17.48
N LEU A 125 -16.46 -13.15 -16.30
CA LEU A 125 -16.21 -12.44 -15.04
C LEU A 125 -14.75 -11.98 -14.94
N GLU A 126 -13.79 -12.81 -15.35
CA GLU A 126 -12.38 -12.43 -15.34
C GLU A 126 -12.09 -11.27 -16.32
N ARG A 127 -12.68 -11.28 -17.52
CA ARG A 127 -12.60 -10.13 -18.45
C ARG A 127 -13.12 -8.84 -17.81
N ARG A 128 -14.25 -8.92 -17.12
CA ARG A 128 -14.85 -7.77 -16.43
C ARG A 128 -14.01 -7.30 -15.25
N TYR A 129 -13.41 -8.22 -14.51
CA TYR A 129 -12.42 -7.90 -13.48
C TYR A 129 -11.19 -7.18 -14.08
N ASN A 130 -10.68 -7.61 -15.24
CA ASN A 130 -9.56 -6.91 -15.91
C ASN A 130 -9.95 -5.47 -16.31
N ILE A 131 -11.18 -5.25 -16.79
CA ILE A 131 -11.71 -3.91 -17.07
C ILE A 131 -11.82 -3.09 -15.78
N TYR A 132 -12.35 -3.69 -14.71
CA TYR A 132 -12.39 -3.08 -13.38
C TYR A 132 -10.99 -2.62 -12.95
N ASN A 133 -9.98 -3.49 -13.06
CA ASN A 133 -8.61 -3.20 -12.62
C ASN A 133 -7.99 -2.05 -13.42
N ARG A 134 -8.16 -2.06 -14.76
CA ARG A 134 -7.69 -0.96 -15.62
C ARG A 134 -8.35 0.37 -15.28
N ASN A 135 -9.66 0.37 -14.99
CA ASN A 135 -10.37 1.57 -14.57
C ASN A 135 -9.85 2.09 -13.21
N LEU A 136 -9.53 1.17 -12.30
CA LEU A 136 -8.94 1.47 -10.99
C LEU A 136 -7.55 2.11 -11.12
N ASP A 137 -6.68 1.56 -11.97
CA ASP A 137 -5.36 2.13 -12.24
C ASP A 137 -5.43 3.46 -12.98
N GLY A 138 -6.45 3.65 -13.82
CA GLY A 138 -6.77 4.94 -14.44
C GLY A 138 -6.99 6.05 -13.41
N LEU A 139 -7.61 5.76 -12.27
CA LEU A 139 -7.78 6.71 -11.17
C LEU A 139 -6.43 7.13 -10.58
N ARG A 140 -5.56 6.16 -10.28
CA ARG A 140 -4.23 6.43 -9.71
C ARG A 140 -3.41 7.38 -10.58
N ARG A 141 -3.59 7.31 -11.91
CA ARG A 141 -2.86 8.14 -12.88
C ARG A 141 -3.52 9.48 -13.19
N THR A 142 -4.84 9.55 -13.24
CA THR A 142 -5.56 10.72 -13.81
C THR A 142 -6.32 11.55 -12.77
N GLY A 143 -6.55 11.02 -11.56
CA GLY A 143 -7.29 11.70 -10.50
C GLY A 143 -8.79 11.93 -10.78
N ARG A 144 -9.34 11.42 -11.90
CA ARG A 144 -10.78 11.47 -12.18
C ARG A 144 -11.51 10.38 -11.40
N ASP A 145 -12.77 10.65 -11.00
CA ASP A 145 -13.58 9.66 -10.31
C ASP A 145 -13.94 8.49 -11.23
N PRO A 146 -13.36 7.29 -11.03
CA PRO A 146 -13.62 6.15 -11.89
C PRO A 146 -14.91 5.45 -11.44
N TRP A 147 -15.58 5.91 -10.38
CA TRP A 147 -16.57 5.13 -9.68
C TRP A 147 -17.72 4.62 -10.55
N PRO A 148 -18.30 5.42 -11.45
CA PRO A 148 -19.32 4.90 -12.38
C PRO A 148 -18.78 3.77 -13.26
N ALA A 149 -17.54 3.89 -13.76
CA ALA A 149 -16.90 2.89 -14.62
C ALA A 149 -16.48 1.63 -13.85
N VAL A 150 -15.98 1.80 -12.62
CA VAL A 150 -15.60 0.71 -11.70
C VAL A 150 -16.82 -0.12 -11.32
N ARG A 151 -17.91 0.53 -10.88
CA ARG A 151 -19.15 -0.14 -10.52
C ARG A 151 -19.82 -0.81 -11.73
N SER A 152 -19.77 -0.17 -12.89
CA SER A 152 -20.33 -0.74 -14.12
C SER A 152 -19.53 -1.94 -14.63
N ALA A 153 -18.21 -1.98 -14.40
CA ALA A 153 -17.37 -3.06 -14.88
C ALA A 153 -17.61 -4.37 -14.12
N LEU A 154 -17.84 -4.30 -12.81
CA LEU A 154 -18.00 -5.48 -11.95
C LEU A 154 -19.14 -5.28 -10.93
N PRO A 155 -20.40 -5.26 -11.36
CA PRO A 155 -21.54 -5.04 -10.46
C PRO A 155 -21.70 -6.14 -9.41
N GLU A 156 -21.27 -7.37 -9.70
CA GLU A 156 -21.32 -8.52 -8.79
C GLU A 156 -20.51 -8.33 -7.53
N ALA A 157 -19.43 -7.54 -7.59
CA ALA A 157 -18.65 -7.19 -6.39
C ALA A 157 -19.48 -6.37 -5.39
N PHE A 158 -20.67 -5.92 -5.76
CA PHE A 158 -21.58 -5.14 -4.95
C PHE A 158 -22.97 -5.80 -4.80
N ASP A 159 -23.11 -7.07 -5.19
CA ASP A 159 -24.37 -7.83 -5.09
C ASP A 159 -24.16 -9.14 -4.28
N PRO A 160 -24.65 -9.20 -3.03
CA PRO A 160 -24.57 -10.40 -2.18
C PRO A 160 -25.12 -11.68 -2.82
N ALA A 161 -26.15 -11.59 -3.67
CA ALA A 161 -26.74 -12.76 -4.30
C ALA A 161 -25.80 -13.37 -5.36
N ALA A 162 -25.07 -12.53 -6.09
CA ALA A 162 -24.09 -12.96 -7.07
C ALA A 162 -22.88 -13.65 -6.41
N LEU A 163 -22.46 -13.17 -5.24
CA LEU A 163 -21.34 -13.73 -4.48
C LEU A 163 -21.59 -15.19 -4.06
N ALA A 164 -22.80 -15.52 -3.62
CA ALA A 164 -23.15 -16.87 -3.18
C ALA A 164 -23.10 -17.91 -4.32
N GLN A 165 -23.38 -17.48 -5.56
CA GLN A 165 -23.46 -18.35 -6.74
C GLN A 165 -22.15 -18.43 -7.53
N SER A 166 -21.15 -17.63 -7.17
CA SER A 166 -19.88 -17.55 -7.87
C SER A 166 -19.05 -18.82 -7.67
N ASP A 167 -18.31 -19.25 -8.70
CA ASP A 167 -17.27 -20.27 -8.54
C ASP A 167 -16.07 -19.73 -7.75
N ASP A 168 -15.14 -20.62 -7.40
CA ASP A 168 -14.03 -20.32 -6.51
C ASP A 168 -13.04 -19.30 -7.09
N THR A 169 -12.81 -19.35 -8.40
CA THR A 169 -11.91 -18.39 -9.07
C THR A 169 -12.58 -17.02 -9.15
N ALA A 170 -13.88 -17.00 -9.45
CA ALA A 170 -14.67 -15.78 -9.45
C ALA A 170 -14.71 -15.13 -8.06
N LEU A 171 -14.87 -15.92 -7.01
CA LEU A 171 -14.95 -15.43 -5.64
C LEU A 171 -13.65 -14.75 -5.18
N ASP A 172 -12.49 -15.29 -5.55
CA ASP A 172 -11.18 -14.66 -5.27
C ASP A 172 -11.05 -13.30 -5.98
N LEU A 173 -11.40 -13.22 -7.26
CA LEU A 173 -11.37 -11.96 -8.01
C LEU A 173 -12.34 -10.92 -7.44
N LEU A 174 -13.54 -11.35 -7.03
CA LEU A 174 -14.52 -10.48 -6.37
C LEU A 174 -13.99 -9.98 -5.04
N TYR A 175 -13.33 -10.83 -4.23
CA TYR A 175 -12.68 -10.40 -3.00
C TYR A 175 -11.65 -9.29 -3.25
N ARG A 176 -10.73 -9.52 -4.20
CA ARG A 176 -9.72 -8.52 -4.58
C ARG A 176 -10.35 -7.20 -5.00
N ALA A 177 -11.45 -7.24 -5.78
CA ALA A 177 -12.15 -6.04 -6.20
C ALA A 177 -12.80 -5.29 -5.02
N VAL A 178 -13.39 -6.01 -4.07
CA VAL A 178 -14.01 -5.40 -2.89
C VAL A 178 -12.96 -4.76 -1.99
N VAL A 179 -11.84 -5.44 -1.72
CA VAL A 179 -10.71 -4.89 -0.95
C VAL A 179 -10.19 -3.62 -1.61
N ALA A 180 -9.88 -3.67 -2.90
CA ALA A 180 -9.34 -2.53 -3.64
C ALA A 180 -10.34 -1.35 -3.74
N THR A 181 -11.64 -1.65 -3.74
CA THR A 181 -12.69 -0.63 -3.68
C THR A 181 -12.77 0.01 -2.30
N TYR A 182 -12.82 -0.80 -1.25
CA TYR A 182 -12.90 -0.33 0.13
C TYR A 182 -11.69 0.55 0.47
N ALA A 183 -10.51 0.13 0.00
CA ALA A 183 -9.27 0.89 0.09
C ALA A 183 -9.39 2.34 -0.40
N LEU A 184 -10.09 2.56 -1.51
CA LEU A 184 -10.26 3.88 -2.10
C LEU A 184 -11.43 4.66 -1.51
N ARG A 185 -12.48 3.95 -1.09
CA ARG A 185 -13.72 4.51 -0.55
C ARG A 185 -14.25 3.64 0.59
N PRO A 186 -13.73 3.83 1.81
CA PRO A 186 -14.24 3.13 2.98
C PRO A 186 -15.71 3.47 3.19
N THR A 187 -16.57 2.45 3.25
CA THR A 187 -17.99 2.60 3.58
C THR A 187 -18.45 1.41 4.42
N PRO A 188 -19.46 1.56 5.29
CA PRO A 188 -20.01 0.43 6.04
C PRO A 188 -20.47 -0.71 5.13
N ALA A 189 -21.18 -0.39 4.04
CA ALA A 189 -21.63 -1.38 3.07
C ALA A 189 -20.47 -2.12 2.38
N GLY A 190 -19.41 -1.39 2.00
CA GLY A 190 -18.21 -2.00 1.39
C GLY A 190 -17.49 -2.96 2.34
N LEU A 191 -17.39 -2.61 3.63
CA LEU A 191 -16.84 -3.48 4.66
C LEU A 191 -17.70 -4.74 4.84
N ASP A 192 -19.02 -4.57 4.95
CA ASP A 192 -19.95 -5.71 5.11
C ASP A 192 -19.84 -6.67 3.91
N THR A 193 -19.73 -6.13 2.69
CA THR A 193 -19.47 -6.94 1.49
C THR A 193 -18.13 -7.67 1.57
N GLN A 194 -17.05 -6.99 1.99
CA GLN A 194 -15.73 -7.63 2.14
C GLN A 194 -15.79 -8.82 3.10
N LEU A 195 -16.43 -8.63 4.26
CA LEU A 195 -16.59 -9.68 5.27
C LEU A 195 -17.47 -10.83 4.78
N GLN A 196 -18.51 -10.56 3.98
CA GLN A 196 -19.36 -11.59 3.39
C GLN A 196 -18.59 -12.44 2.38
N VAL A 197 -17.82 -11.83 1.48
CA VAL A 197 -16.99 -12.56 0.51
C VAL A 197 -15.95 -13.41 1.23
N LEU A 198 -15.28 -12.85 2.25
CA LEU A 198 -14.32 -13.61 3.06
C LEU A 198 -15.00 -14.79 3.75
N ALA A 199 -16.19 -14.61 4.32
CA ALA A 199 -16.93 -15.70 4.96
C ALA A 199 -17.25 -16.84 3.98
N GLN A 200 -17.59 -16.51 2.73
CA GLN A 200 -17.78 -17.52 1.67
C GLN A 200 -16.48 -18.24 1.32
N LEU A 201 -15.37 -17.51 1.15
CA LEU A 201 -14.04 -18.10 0.93
C LEU A 201 -13.65 -19.05 2.08
N ARG A 202 -13.90 -18.65 3.33
CA ARG A 202 -13.64 -19.48 4.52
C ARG A 202 -14.52 -20.72 4.54
N HIS A 203 -15.81 -20.59 4.24
CA HIS A 203 -16.74 -21.72 4.20
C HIS A 203 -16.30 -22.80 3.18
N ARG A 204 -15.69 -22.37 2.06
CA ARG A 204 -15.14 -23.25 1.03
C ARG A 204 -13.71 -23.75 1.30
N GLY A 205 -13.08 -23.30 2.39
CA GLY A 205 -11.69 -23.65 2.72
C GLY A 205 -10.64 -22.98 1.82
N GLN A 206 -10.95 -21.81 1.26
CA GLN A 206 -10.15 -21.12 0.23
C GLN A 206 -9.63 -19.75 0.67
N ALA A 207 -10.07 -19.26 1.82
CA ALA A 207 -9.53 -18.03 2.38
C ALA A 207 -8.05 -18.20 2.72
N SER A 208 -7.22 -17.31 2.19
CA SER A 208 -5.81 -17.19 2.57
C SER A 208 -5.65 -16.30 3.80
N ALA A 209 -4.53 -16.47 4.51
CA ALA A 209 -4.18 -15.62 5.66
C ALA A 209 -4.11 -14.12 5.27
N ALA A 210 -3.57 -13.81 4.09
CA ALA A 210 -3.52 -12.43 3.59
C ALA A 210 -4.92 -11.82 3.41
N GLN A 211 -5.90 -12.60 2.93
CA GLN A 211 -7.28 -12.12 2.82
C GLN A 211 -7.90 -11.88 4.20
N VAL A 212 -7.58 -12.71 5.19
CA VAL A 212 -8.01 -12.49 6.59
C VAL A 212 -7.37 -11.21 7.15
N ASP A 213 -6.09 -10.97 6.86
CA ASP A 213 -5.38 -9.75 7.25
C ASP A 213 -5.99 -8.50 6.62
N ASP A 214 -6.30 -8.52 5.31
CA ASP A 214 -6.97 -7.42 4.61
C ASP A 214 -8.32 -7.05 5.25
N ALA A 215 -9.09 -8.04 5.69
CA ALA A 215 -10.35 -7.81 6.39
C ALA A 215 -10.14 -7.31 7.83
N GLY A 216 -9.10 -7.79 8.52
CA GLY A 216 -8.68 -7.25 9.81
C GLY A 216 -8.30 -5.77 9.72
N ASN A 217 -7.50 -5.40 8.71
CA ASN A 217 -7.14 -4.03 8.39
C ASN A 217 -8.38 -3.16 8.10
N ALA A 218 -9.31 -3.66 7.29
CA ALA A 218 -10.56 -2.96 6.99
C ALA A 218 -11.42 -2.72 8.24
N LEU A 219 -11.49 -3.70 9.15
CA LEU A 219 -12.17 -3.56 10.43
C LEU A 219 -11.50 -2.51 11.33
N LEU A 220 -10.17 -2.44 11.36
CA LEU A 220 -9.44 -1.39 12.09
C LEU A 220 -9.74 0.00 11.53
N LEU A 221 -9.75 0.17 10.21
CA LEU A 221 -10.09 1.44 9.56
C LEU A 221 -11.54 1.86 9.83
N ALA A 222 -12.43 0.89 10.05
CA ALA A 222 -13.82 1.13 10.47
C ALA A 222 -13.99 1.28 11.99
N HIS A 223 -12.90 1.38 12.75
CA HIS A 223 -12.90 1.50 14.22
C HIS A 223 -13.50 0.29 14.95
N ARG A 224 -13.55 -0.89 14.31
CA ARG A 224 -14.11 -2.14 14.84
C ARG A 224 -13.01 -3.07 15.38
N VAL A 225 -12.24 -2.56 16.34
CA VAL A 225 -11.02 -3.24 16.82
C VAL A 225 -11.28 -4.65 17.37
N ASP A 226 -12.34 -4.85 18.16
CA ASP A 226 -12.60 -6.18 18.74
C ASP A 226 -13.04 -7.20 17.69
N ASP A 227 -13.73 -6.75 16.64
CA ASP A 227 -14.05 -7.61 15.49
C ASP A 227 -12.78 -7.98 14.72
N ALA A 228 -11.88 -7.01 14.49
CA ALA A 228 -10.58 -7.28 13.86
C ALA A 228 -9.81 -8.33 14.65
N ARG A 229 -9.68 -8.16 15.97
CA ARG A 229 -8.98 -9.12 16.85
C ARG A 229 -9.60 -10.52 16.78
N ARG A 230 -10.94 -10.62 16.84
CA ARG A 230 -11.63 -11.92 16.74
C ARG A 230 -11.38 -12.59 15.40
N LEU A 231 -11.45 -11.84 14.31
CA LEU A 231 -11.23 -12.35 12.96
C LEU A 231 -9.80 -12.87 12.78
N LEU A 232 -8.82 -12.09 13.23
CA LEU A 232 -7.40 -12.37 13.04
C LEU A 232 -6.90 -13.52 13.91
N ALA A 233 -7.47 -13.70 15.11
CA ALA A 233 -7.20 -14.85 15.96
C ALA A 233 -7.62 -16.20 15.32
N ASP A 234 -8.45 -16.16 14.29
CA ASP A 234 -9.11 -17.32 13.66
C ASP A 234 -8.61 -17.57 12.21
N GLY A 235 -7.41 -17.10 11.88
CA GLY A 235 -6.75 -17.42 10.60
C GLY A 235 -5.96 -16.29 9.93
N GLY A 236 -5.64 -15.20 10.63
CA GLY A 236 -4.71 -14.18 10.12
C GLY A 236 -3.28 -14.73 9.99
N SER A 237 -2.40 -13.99 9.32
CA SER A 237 -0.99 -14.36 9.26
C SER A 237 -0.33 -14.31 10.64
N ALA A 238 0.80 -15.02 10.78
CA ALA A 238 1.63 -14.94 11.98
C ALA A 238 2.25 -13.53 12.16
N ASP A 239 2.37 -12.78 11.06
CA ASP A 239 2.98 -11.45 11.02
C ASP A 239 2.01 -10.36 11.47
N TRP A 240 0.71 -10.67 11.56
CA TRP A 240 -0.25 -9.75 12.15
C TRP A 240 0.15 -9.47 13.61
N PRO A 241 0.13 -8.20 14.08
CA PRO A 241 0.56 -7.83 15.42
C PRO A 241 -0.44 -8.27 16.51
N HIS A 242 -0.57 -9.59 16.74
CA HIS A 242 -1.39 -10.19 17.79
C HIS A 242 -1.01 -9.72 19.19
N TRP A 243 0.22 -9.17 19.33
CA TRP A 243 0.71 -8.55 20.55
C TRP A 243 0.06 -7.19 20.85
N LEU A 244 -0.52 -6.54 19.86
CA LEU A 244 -0.99 -5.16 19.97
C LEU A 244 -2.40 -5.07 20.58
N ARG A 245 -2.53 -4.18 21.57
CA ARG A 245 -3.77 -3.84 22.23
C ARG A 245 -4.15 -2.40 21.89
N PHE A 246 -5.45 -2.15 21.82
CA PHE A 246 -5.99 -0.81 21.64
C PHE A 246 -6.83 -0.47 22.86
N GLU A 247 -6.57 0.69 23.45
CA GLU A 247 -7.34 1.25 24.54
C GLU A 247 -7.97 2.57 24.10
N ASP A 248 -9.22 2.50 23.64
CA ASP A 248 -10.05 3.68 23.42
C ASP A 248 -10.91 3.96 24.66
N ARG A 249 -10.50 4.95 25.45
CA ARG A 249 -11.27 5.46 26.60
C ARG A 249 -12.10 6.70 26.25
N LEU A 250 -11.96 7.24 25.05
CA LEU A 250 -12.62 8.45 24.58
C LEU A 250 -13.99 8.14 23.97
N GLY A 251 -14.14 6.94 23.39
CA GLY A 251 -15.39 6.45 22.82
C GLY A 251 -15.79 7.12 21.51
N ALA A 252 -16.76 6.51 20.81
CA ALA A 252 -17.16 6.91 19.46
C ALA A 252 -17.77 8.32 19.34
N ALA A 253 -18.27 8.91 20.44
CA ALA A 253 -18.85 10.25 20.44
C ALA A 253 -17.80 11.39 20.54
N THR A 254 -16.52 11.05 20.67
CA THR A 254 -15.45 12.05 20.72
C THR A 254 -15.37 12.80 19.39
N GLN A 255 -15.27 14.13 19.49
CA GLN A 255 -15.12 15.02 18.35
C GLN A 255 -13.74 15.67 18.33
N GLY A 256 -13.29 16.01 17.13
CA GLY A 256 -12.03 16.69 16.89
C GLY A 256 -10.82 15.75 16.72
N PRO A 257 -9.62 16.32 16.54
CA PRO A 257 -8.41 15.57 16.24
C PRO A 257 -8.03 14.61 17.36
N THR A 258 -7.94 13.32 17.03
CA THR A 258 -7.38 12.31 17.92
C THR A 258 -6.32 11.46 17.21
N LEU A 259 -5.41 10.90 18.02
CA LEU A 259 -4.36 10.00 17.56
C LEU A 259 -4.18 8.84 18.53
N TRP A 260 -3.46 7.83 18.06
CA TRP A 260 -3.00 6.71 18.86
C TRP A 260 -1.56 6.96 19.31
N SER A 261 -1.31 6.75 20.60
CA SER A 261 0.04 6.78 21.18
C SER A 261 0.42 5.39 21.65
N LEU A 262 1.53 4.87 21.14
CA LEU A 262 2.07 3.59 21.57
C LEU A 262 2.78 3.78 22.92
N ASP A 263 2.47 2.91 23.88
CA ASP A 263 3.13 2.89 25.18
C ASP A 263 4.60 2.50 25.10
N ALA A 264 5.31 2.68 26.21
CA ALA A 264 6.76 2.47 26.26
C ALA A 264 7.17 1.00 26.09
N ASP A 265 6.31 0.03 26.42
CA ASP A 265 6.58 -1.39 26.18
C ASP A 265 6.28 -1.81 24.73
N GLY A 266 5.67 -0.91 23.96
CA GLY A 266 5.38 -1.10 22.55
C GLY A 266 4.26 -2.10 22.32
N ARG A 267 3.25 -2.18 23.19
CA ARG A 267 2.16 -3.18 23.11
C ARG A 267 0.78 -2.59 23.16
N THR A 268 0.60 -1.36 23.62
CA THR A 268 -0.72 -0.74 23.77
C THR A 268 -0.77 0.61 23.07
N LEU A 269 -1.71 0.75 22.13
CA LEU A 269 -2.09 2.04 21.57
C LEU A 269 -3.20 2.65 22.41
N HIS A 270 -2.96 3.84 22.96
CA HIS A 270 -3.94 4.63 23.69
C HIS A 270 -4.45 5.77 22.81
N ARG A 271 -5.79 5.90 22.68
CA ARG A 271 -6.38 7.01 21.94
C ARG A 271 -6.30 8.29 22.79
N GLN A 272 -5.83 9.37 22.20
CA GLN A 272 -5.63 10.66 22.87
C GLN A 272 -6.19 11.80 22.03
N ARG A 273 -6.79 12.80 22.70
CA ARG A 273 -7.23 14.04 22.05
C ARG A 273 -6.05 14.98 21.86
N ILE A 274 -6.06 15.69 20.74
CA ILE A 274 -5.09 16.72 20.43
C ILE A 274 -5.80 18.07 20.40
N ASP A 275 -5.37 18.97 21.29
CA ASP A 275 -5.77 20.37 21.26
C ASP A 275 -4.90 21.10 20.24
N LEU A 276 -5.50 21.60 19.16
CA LEU A 276 -4.80 22.37 18.12
C LEU A 276 -4.82 23.88 18.37
N GLY A 277 -5.30 24.35 19.53
CA GLY A 277 -5.23 25.76 19.92
C GLY A 277 -3.80 26.29 19.99
N PRO A 278 -2.89 25.66 20.76
CA PRO A 278 -1.49 26.06 20.82
C PRO A 278 -0.78 25.97 19.46
N THR A 279 0.23 26.83 19.24
CA THR A 279 1.08 26.72 18.04
C THR A 279 1.90 25.42 18.11
N GLN A 280 1.77 24.59 17.07
CA GLN A 280 2.31 23.24 17.00
C GLN A 280 2.87 22.94 15.61
N LEU A 281 3.76 21.94 15.56
CA LEU A 281 4.21 21.34 14.32
C LEU A 281 3.55 19.98 14.15
N LEU A 282 2.98 19.73 12.98
CA LEU A 282 2.55 18.40 12.58
C LEU A 282 3.48 17.92 11.48
N VAL A 283 3.90 16.66 11.54
CA VAL A 283 4.82 16.08 10.56
C VAL A 283 4.21 14.79 10.02
N THR A 284 3.84 14.74 8.75
CA THR A 284 3.49 13.45 8.13
C THR A 284 4.78 12.65 7.95
N ALA A 285 4.79 11.39 8.38
CA ALA A 285 5.98 10.55 8.39
C ALA A 285 5.61 9.06 8.25
N GLY A 286 6.60 8.16 8.33
CA GLY A 286 6.43 6.73 8.07
C GLY A 286 7.27 6.19 6.89
N CYS A 287 8.06 7.03 6.23
CA CYS A 287 8.98 6.62 5.16
C CYS A 287 10.46 6.88 5.51
N HIS A 288 11.38 6.32 4.73
CA HIS A 288 12.82 6.49 4.96
C HIS A 288 13.28 7.96 4.89
N PHE A 289 12.73 8.78 3.99
CA PHE A 289 13.02 10.22 3.95
C PHE A 289 12.58 10.94 5.24
N ALA A 290 11.47 10.51 5.83
CA ALA A 290 11.03 11.05 7.11
C ALA A 290 11.97 10.59 8.24
N ALA A 291 12.51 9.37 8.17
CA ALA A 291 13.48 8.88 9.15
C ALA A 291 14.80 9.67 9.08
N ASP A 292 15.25 10.03 7.87
CA ASP A 292 16.41 10.89 7.67
C ASP A 292 16.17 12.29 8.27
N ALA A 293 14.98 12.85 8.04
CA ALA A 293 14.58 14.13 8.62
C ALA A 293 14.57 14.09 10.16
N ALA A 294 13.93 13.06 10.74
CA ALA A 294 13.83 12.90 12.18
C ALA A 294 15.22 12.82 12.85
N ARG A 295 16.15 12.03 12.30
CA ARG A 295 17.54 11.96 12.78
C ARG A 295 18.27 13.30 12.66
N ALA A 296 18.15 13.97 11.52
CA ALA A 296 18.81 15.24 11.26
C ALA A 296 18.31 16.37 12.18
N ILE A 297 17.00 16.40 12.44
CA ILE A 297 16.33 17.36 13.32
C ILE A 297 16.66 17.09 14.78
N ALA A 298 16.62 15.83 15.22
CA ALA A 298 16.94 15.46 16.59
C ALA A 298 18.38 15.84 16.99
N ALA A 299 19.31 15.75 16.03
CA ALA A 299 20.71 16.12 16.22
C ALA A 299 21.00 17.64 16.11
N ASP A 300 20.06 18.44 15.62
CA ASP A 300 20.25 19.89 15.47
C ASP A 300 20.02 20.61 16.82
N PRO A 301 20.94 21.48 17.25
CA PRO A 301 20.87 22.12 18.58
C PRO A 301 19.70 23.10 18.73
N GLU A 302 19.18 23.66 17.64
CA GLU A 302 18.03 24.56 17.66
C GLU A 302 16.74 23.79 17.37
N LEU A 303 16.71 22.99 16.29
CA LEU A 303 15.50 22.29 15.89
C LEU A 303 15.11 21.16 16.84
N GLY A 304 16.08 20.42 17.40
CA GLY A 304 15.82 19.28 18.27
C GLY A 304 14.96 19.65 19.49
N PRO A 305 15.35 20.66 20.30
CA PRO A 305 14.52 21.14 21.41
C PRO A 305 13.12 21.62 20.98
N ALA A 306 13.02 22.36 19.87
CA ALA A 306 11.75 22.86 19.38
C ALA A 306 10.80 21.73 18.96
N PHE A 307 11.31 20.74 18.21
CA PHE A 307 10.52 19.59 17.79
C PHE A 307 10.08 18.73 18.97
N ARG A 308 10.95 18.46 19.95
CA ARG A 308 10.57 17.71 21.16
C ARG A 308 9.43 18.39 21.95
N ARG A 309 9.32 19.71 21.87
CA ARG A 309 8.31 20.48 22.62
C ARG A 309 7.02 20.70 21.83
N HIS A 310 7.11 20.84 20.51
CA HIS A 310 6.01 21.35 19.70
C HIS A 310 5.56 20.41 18.58
N ALA A 311 6.33 19.37 18.23
CA ALA A 311 6.04 18.53 17.08
C ALA A 311 5.28 17.24 17.43
N LEU A 312 4.30 16.91 16.60
CA LEU A 312 3.65 15.60 16.53
C LEU A 312 4.03 14.95 15.20
N TRP A 313 4.66 13.78 15.26
CA TRP A 313 4.96 12.99 14.08
C TRP A 313 3.81 12.02 13.84
N LEU A 314 3.11 12.22 12.73
CA LEU A 314 1.85 11.58 12.41
C LEU A 314 2.07 10.54 11.32
N THR A 315 1.37 9.43 11.44
CA THR A 315 1.26 8.44 10.37
C THR A 315 -0.19 8.02 10.12
N LEU A 316 -0.42 7.23 9.08
CA LEU A 316 -1.76 6.77 8.72
C LEU A 316 -2.39 5.94 9.86
N PRO A 317 -3.73 5.84 9.90
CA PRO A 317 -4.40 5.03 10.93
C PRO A 317 -4.01 3.55 10.92
N PRO A 318 -4.17 2.84 12.05
CA PRO A 318 -4.11 1.39 12.10
C PRO A 318 -5.03 0.78 11.04
N GLY A 319 -4.53 -0.23 10.32
CA GLY A 319 -5.21 -0.81 9.16
C GLY A 319 -4.79 -0.21 7.81
N SER A 320 -4.17 0.97 7.81
CA SER A 320 -3.42 1.52 6.66
C SER A 320 -1.92 1.63 6.92
N GLU A 321 -1.52 1.64 8.20
CA GLU A 321 -0.12 1.62 8.63
C GLU A 321 0.35 0.21 9.02
N ASP A 322 1.63 -0.08 8.76
CA ASP A 322 2.30 -1.26 9.29
C ASP A 322 2.69 -1.02 10.75
N LEU A 323 2.03 -1.75 11.65
CA LEU A 323 2.18 -1.59 13.10
C LEU A 323 3.50 -2.15 13.63
N GLU A 324 4.14 -3.09 12.92
CA GLU A 324 5.50 -3.53 13.24
C GLU A 324 6.51 -2.45 12.82
N ALA A 325 6.33 -1.84 11.64
CA ALA A 325 7.14 -0.70 11.22
C ALA A 325 7.01 0.50 12.17
N LEU A 326 5.79 0.78 12.65
CA LEU A 326 5.52 1.78 13.69
C LEU A 326 6.31 1.48 14.97
N ARG A 327 6.25 0.24 15.47
CA ARG A 327 6.96 -0.17 16.68
C ARG A 327 8.48 -0.05 16.50
N ALA A 328 9.00 -0.52 15.37
CA ALA A 328 10.43 -0.43 15.03
C ALA A 328 10.90 1.03 14.94
N TRP A 329 10.09 1.92 14.34
CA TRP A 329 10.38 3.35 14.31
C TRP A 329 10.47 3.93 15.72
N ASN A 330 9.47 3.70 16.56
CA ASN A 330 9.40 4.30 17.90
C ASN A 330 10.54 3.81 18.81
N GLN A 331 11.02 2.58 18.60
CA GLN A 331 12.22 2.06 19.25
C GLN A 331 13.51 2.73 18.74
N ALA A 332 13.63 2.93 17.43
CA ALA A 332 14.81 3.54 16.82
C ALA A 332 14.88 5.06 17.05
N GLN A 333 13.74 5.73 17.21
CA GLN A 333 13.63 7.19 17.25
C GLN A 333 12.76 7.69 18.42
N PRO A 334 13.18 7.45 19.68
CA PRO A 334 12.38 7.77 20.86
C PRO A 334 12.12 9.28 21.07
N GLN A 335 12.89 10.16 20.41
CA GLN A 335 12.68 11.61 20.48
C GLN A 335 11.61 12.13 19.50
N THR A 336 11.22 11.32 18.52
CA THR A 336 10.26 11.65 17.47
C THR A 336 9.35 10.45 17.22
N PRO A 337 8.59 9.99 18.24
CA PRO A 337 7.70 8.86 18.10
C PRO A 337 6.61 9.17 17.07
N LEU A 338 6.30 8.19 16.23
CA LEU A 338 5.14 8.22 15.35
C LEU A 338 3.87 7.93 16.13
N HIS A 339 2.84 8.67 15.76
CA HIS A 339 1.48 8.58 16.26
C HIS A 339 0.53 8.33 15.08
N PRO A 340 -0.03 7.11 14.95
CA PRO A 340 -1.08 6.85 13.98
C PRO A 340 -2.27 7.77 14.26
N LEU A 341 -2.86 8.35 13.22
CA LEU A 341 -4.14 9.03 13.37
C LEU A 341 -5.22 8.03 13.83
N TYR A 342 -6.21 8.49 14.61
CA TYR A 342 -7.39 7.66 14.80
C TYR A 342 -8.17 7.56 13.49
N ASP A 343 -8.55 8.71 12.94
CA ASP A 343 -9.20 8.83 11.63
C ASP A 343 -8.65 10.06 10.90
N VAL A 344 -8.40 9.95 9.60
CA VAL A 344 -7.90 11.06 8.78
C VAL A 344 -8.96 12.18 8.69
N GLU A 345 -10.25 11.85 8.75
CA GLU A 345 -11.34 12.83 8.65
C GLU A 345 -11.43 13.76 9.85
N GLU A 346 -10.88 13.37 11.01
CA GLU A 346 -10.77 14.25 12.19
C GLU A 346 -9.78 15.41 12.01
N TRP A 347 -8.97 15.37 10.94
CA TRP A 347 -7.87 16.30 10.67
C TRP A 347 -8.08 17.10 9.38
N PRO A 348 -9.06 18.02 9.32
CA PRO A 348 -9.44 18.72 8.10
C PRO A 348 -8.35 19.64 7.52
N LEU A 349 -7.32 19.97 8.30
CA LEU A 349 -6.17 20.76 7.87
C LEU A 349 -5.13 19.94 7.10
N LEU A 350 -5.10 18.61 7.28
CA LEU A 350 -4.14 17.75 6.60
C LEU A 350 -4.60 17.50 5.17
N PRO A 351 -3.67 17.50 4.19
CA PRO A 351 -4.01 17.21 2.82
C PRO A 351 -4.50 15.76 2.69
N ARG A 352 -5.45 15.53 1.76
CA ARG A 352 -5.91 14.16 1.43
C ARG A 352 -4.81 13.30 0.81
N GLU A 353 -3.82 13.92 0.16
CA GLU A 353 -2.64 13.23 -0.36
C GLU A 353 -1.56 13.17 0.72
N TRP A 354 -1.24 11.97 1.20
CA TRP A 354 -0.29 11.76 2.30
C TRP A 354 1.17 11.79 1.83
N ARG A 355 1.70 12.99 1.59
CA ARG A 355 3.10 13.18 1.16
C ARG A 355 4.03 13.25 2.37
N MET A 356 5.12 12.49 2.35
CA MET A 356 6.04 12.34 3.48
C MET A 356 7.52 12.63 3.10
N PRO A 357 8.31 13.27 4.00
CA PRO A 357 7.82 14.04 5.13
C PRO A 357 7.17 15.35 4.66
N THR A 358 6.12 15.81 5.34
CA THR A 358 5.63 17.19 5.20
C THR A 358 5.49 17.80 6.59
N PHE A 359 6.03 19.01 6.76
CA PHE A 359 5.97 19.79 7.99
C PHE A 359 4.85 20.82 7.86
N PHE A 360 3.93 20.84 8.81
CA PHE A 360 2.84 21.79 8.88
C PHE A 360 2.96 22.61 10.16
N LEU A 361 2.99 23.93 10.03
CA LEU A 361 2.89 24.83 11.17
C LEU A 361 1.41 25.16 11.38
N VAL A 362 0.90 24.80 12.56
CA VAL A 362 -0.50 25.02 12.96
C VAL A 362 -0.55 26.04 14.08
N ARG A 363 -1.48 27.00 14.00
CA ARG A 363 -1.77 28.00 15.03
C ARG A 363 -3.27 28.22 15.10
N ASP A 364 -3.85 28.17 16.30
CA ASP A 364 -5.29 28.37 16.53
C ASP A 364 -6.16 27.45 15.64
N GLY A 365 -5.75 26.19 15.51
CA GLY A 365 -6.42 25.18 14.67
C GLY A 365 -6.27 25.37 13.16
N LYS A 366 -5.44 26.31 12.70
CA LYS A 366 -5.25 26.61 11.26
C LYS A 366 -3.82 26.37 10.82
N MET A 367 -3.66 25.79 9.63
CA MET A 367 -2.36 25.69 8.97
C MET A 367 -1.93 27.08 8.48
N VAL A 368 -0.77 27.54 8.94
CA VAL A 368 -0.22 28.87 8.58
C VAL A 368 1.03 28.79 7.70
N ALA A 369 1.73 27.65 7.70
CA ALA A 369 2.84 27.37 6.79
C ALA A 369 2.99 25.85 6.56
N GLN A 370 3.62 25.48 5.44
CA GLN A 370 3.98 24.10 5.14
C GLN A 370 5.32 24.00 4.43
N LEU A 371 6.02 22.89 4.62
CA LEU A 371 7.28 22.57 3.95
C LEU A 371 7.30 21.08 3.57
N HIS A 372 7.61 20.77 2.31
CA HIS A 372 7.56 19.40 1.79
C HIS A 372 8.94 18.78 1.59
N GLY A 373 9.05 17.50 1.91
CA GLY A 373 10.19 16.65 1.61
C GLY A 373 11.38 16.80 2.57
N TRP A 374 12.33 15.88 2.41
CA TRP A 374 13.65 15.97 3.02
C TRP A 374 14.69 15.40 2.05
N PRO A 375 15.38 16.25 1.27
CA PRO A 375 16.38 15.80 0.31
C PRO A 375 17.65 15.32 1.03
N ALA A 376 18.46 14.51 0.33
CA ALA A 376 19.74 14.02 0.85
C ALA A 376 20.72 15.17 1.21
N ASP A 377 20.74 16.23 0.39
CA ASP A 377 21.37 17.51 0.77
C ASP A 377 20.34 18.40 1.48
N ASP A 378 20.30 18.28 2.81
CA ASP A 378 19.26 18.89 3.63
C ASP A 378 19.49 20.37 3.97
N ALA A 379 20.63 20.96 3.60
CA ALA A 379 21.05 22.25 4.16
C ALA A 379 20.05 23.38 3.86
N ALA A 380 19.51 23.41 2.64
CA ALA A 380 18.47 24.38 2.26
C ALA A 380 17.14 24.11 2.99
N GLN A 381 16.76 22.83 3.11
CA GLN A 381 15.54 22.41 3.78
C GLN A 381 15.56 22.74 5.27
N ARG A 382 16.70 22.50 5.93
CA ARG A 382 16.97 22.83 7.32
C ARG A 382 16.87 24.33 7.58
N ARG A 383 17.44 25.17 6.70
CA ARG A 383 17.30 26.64 6.79
C ARG A 383 15.85 27.10 6.64
N ALA A 384 15.12 26.54 5.67
CA ALA A 384 13.71 26.86 5.47
C ALA A 384 12.88 26.47 6.69
N LEU A 385 13.13 25.30 7.28
CA LEU A 385 12.47 24.85 8.49
C LEU A 385 12.77 25.77 9.69
N LYS A 386 14.04 26.17 9.89
CA LYS A 386 14.41 27.16 10.93
C LYS A 386 13.68 28.49 10.74
N ALA A 387 13.64 29.01 9.52
CA ALA A 387 12.93 30.26 9.22
C ALA A 387 11.42 30.16 9.50
N MET A 388 10.80 29.02 9.17
CA MET A 388 9.40 28.74 9.48
C MET A 388 9.13 28.77 10.99
N LEU A 389 10.00 28.14 11.79
CA LEU A 389 9.86 28.14 13.25
C LEU A 389 10.13 29.51 13.89
N GLN A 390 11.13 30.25 13.41
CA GLN A 390 11.44 31.61 13.88
C GLN A 390 10.26 32.56 13.63
N GLY A 391 9.67 32.53 12.42
CA GLY A 391 8.46 33.31 12.12
C GLY A 391 7.26 32.93 12.99
N ALA A 392 7.27 31.74 13.58
CA ALA A 392 6.25 31.24 14.48
C ALA A 392 6.52 31.55 15.97
N GLY A 393 7.72 32.02 16.32
CA GLY A 393 8.16 32.18 17.72
C GLY A 393 8.41 30.85 18.43
N LEU A 394 8.81 29.81 17.70
CA LEU A 394 9.11 28.47 18.25
C LEU A 394 10.62 28.18 18.37
N LEU A 395 11.47 29.12 17.96
CA LEU A 395 12.92 29.11 18.11
C LEU A 395 13.41 30.38 18.82
#